data_AF-A0A7C6B555-F1
#
_entry.id   AF-A0A7C6B555-F1
#
_cell.length_a   1.000
_cell.length_b   1.000
_cell.length_c   1.000
_cell.angle_alpha   90.00
_cell.angle_beta   90.00
_cell.angle_gamma   90.00
#
_symmetry.space_group_name_H-M   'P 1'
#
loop_
_entity.id
_entity.type
_entity.pdbx_description
1 polymer ?
#
loop_
_entity_poly.entity_id
_entity_poly.type
_entity_poly.pdbx_seq_one_letter_code
_entity_poly.pdbx_strand_id
1 'polypeptide(L)'
;MNTFLAVFTYLAYAFIIVAYTVKIIKYLKMPIHLRWELYPVIHENAYHYGGLRFESKKWWLSPRPRRLFRALKYLLKDYLYFETYLKKDMIYWFFLYLSHMGFILLMFFQVVTILGAILSLNGIQVDRSSPFLSGWLVYILMQFSGFISFLTGIAGNLGLFILRRTRLDLRIYTTPLMYFGYWFHILLSFAGFFAWFYEGYDFSWYRKFWEGLFTLKFTSLTLCNAFFVFLMALHLIYLPFTRAIHYITRLFAFFMIRWDDEPNIKGSELEKRLTEQLNYRINWSAPHIMTGKTWKDQVQENG
;
A
#
# COMPACT_ATOMS: atom_id res chain seq x y z
N MET A 1 -16.63 27.91 -3.54
CA MET A 1 -15.70 26.94 -2.89
C MET A 1 -16.23 25.51 -2.95
N ASN A 2 -17.49 25.26 -2.58
CA ASN A 2 -18.05 23.90 -2.47
C ASN A 2 -18.00 23.09 -3.77
N THR A 3 -18.42 23.68 -4.90
CA THR A 3 -18.39 23.01 -6.21
C THR A 3 -16.97 22.68 -6.66
N PHE A 4 -16.03 23.61 -6.46
CA PHE A 4 -14.62 23.38 -6.78
C PHE A 4 -14.06 22.20 -5.98
N LEU A 5 -14.29 22.17 -4.66
CA LEU A 5 -13.82 21.07 -3.82
C LEU A 5 -14.45 19.74 -4.23
N ALA A 6 -15.75 19.71 -4.52
CA ALA A 6 -16.41 18.50 -4.99
C ALA A 6 -15.81 17.99 -6.32
N VAL A 7 -15.66 18.87 -7.32
CA VAL A 7 -15.02 18.53 -8.59
C VAL A 7 -13.59 18.05 -8.39
N PHE A 8 -12.82 18.74 -7.54
CA PHE A 8 -11.45 18.36 -7.23
C PHE A 8 -11.36 17.00 -6.53
N THR A 9 -12.28 16.70 -5.61
CA THR A 9 -12.38 15.38 -4.98
C THR A 9 -12.70 14.30 -6.01
N TYR A 10 -13.67 14.48 -6.91
CA TYR A 10 -13.93 13.50 -7.97
C TYR A 10 -12.71 13.27 -8.85
N LEU A 11 -12.04 14.34 -9.27
CA LEU A 11 -10.83 14.26 -10.08
C LEU A 11 -9.71 13.51 -9.35
N ALA A 12 -9.51 13.77 -8.06
CA ALA A 12 -8.50 13.09 -7.26
C ALA A 12 -8.76 11.58 -7.15
N TYR A 13 -10.02 11.16 -6.94
CA TYR A 13 -10.40 9.75 -6.90
C TYR A 13 -10.28 9.08 -8.27
N ALA A 14 -10.75 9.72 -9.34
CA ALA A 14 -10.59 9.20 -10.69
C ALA A 14 -9.09 9.05 -11.05
N PHE A 15 -8.29 10.06 -10.70
CA PHE A 15 -6.85 10.06 -10.96
C PHE A 15 -6.14 8.92 -10.23
N ILE A 16 -6.35 8.74 -8.92
CA ILE A 16 -5.65 7.68 -8.17
C ILE A 16 -6.04 6.30 -8.67
N ILE A 17 -7.32 6.08 -9.03
CA ILE A 17 -7.78 4.81 -9.62
C ILE A 17 -7.04 4.55 -10.94
N VAL A 18 -7.02 5.52 -11.86
CA VAL A 18 -6.34 5.37 -13.16
C VAL A 18 -4.85 5.15 -12.97
N ALA A 19 -4.19 5.97 -12.14
CA ALA A 19 -2.75 5.91 -11.92
C ALA A 19 -2.33 4.57 -11.29
N TYR A 20 -3.10 4.05 -10.33
CA TYR A 20 -2.83 2.74 -9.73
C TYR A 20 -3.12 1.60 -10.70
N THR A 21 -4.21 1.65 -11.47
CA THR A 21 -4.48 0.64 -12.50
C THR A 21 -3.33 0.58 -13.53
N VAL A 22 -2.86 1.72 -14.03
CA VAL A 22 -1.72 1.78 -14.96
C VAL A 22 -0.47 1.16 -14.34
N LYS A 23 -0.17 1.48 -13.07
CA LYS A 23 0.99 0.91 -12.38
C LYS A 23 0.84 -0.59 -12.14
N ILE A 24 -0.31 -1.07 -11.67
CA ILE A 24 -0.58 -2.50 -11.46
C ILE A 24 -0.43 -3.26 -12.78
N ILE A 25 -1.03 -2.76 -13.87
CA ILE A 25 -0.85 -3.35 -15.21
C ILE A 25 0.62 -3.40 -15.60
N LYS A 26 1.39 -2.33 -15.35
CA LYS A 26 2.84 -2.32 -15.59
C LYS A 26 3.56 -3.42 -14.81
N TYR A 27 3.24 -3.61 -13.52
CA TYR A 27 3.83 -4.68 -12.70
C TYR A 27 3.45 -6.08 -13.19
N LEU A 28 2.17 -6.29 -13.55
CA LEU A 28 1.69 -7.59 -14.06
C LEU A 28 2.29 -7.95 -15.43
N LYS A 29 2.63 -6.93 -16.24
CA LYS A 29 3.28 -7.10 -17.55
C LYS A 29 4.81 -7.19 -17.46
N MET A 30 5.42 -7.14 -16.26
CA MET A 30 6.86 -7.29 -16.15
C MET A 30 7.31 -8.70 -16.57
N PRO A 31 8.54 -8.86 -17.08
CA PRO A 31 9.12 -10.18 -17.36
C PRO A 31 9.10 -11.07 -16.11
N ILE A 32 9.19 -12.38 -16.33
CA ILE A 32 9.25 -13.36 -15.25
C ILE A 32 10.48 -13.06 -14.41
N HIS A 33 10.30 -13.12 -13.10
CA HIS A 33 11.39 -12.88 -12.18
C HIS A 33 12.38 -14.05 -12.19
N LEU A 34 13.67 -13.75 -12.17
CA LEU A 34 14.73 -14.74 -11.93
C LEU A 34 14.90 -14.95 -10.42
N ARG A 35 13.83 -15.40 -9.75
CA ARG A 35 13.90 -15.72 -8.33
C ARG A 35 14.86 -16.89 -8.14
N TRP A 36 15.91 -16.65 -7.36
CA TRP A 36 16.72 -17.73 -6.80
C TRP A 36 15.88 -18.46 -5.76
N GLU A 37 15.95 -19.79 -5.70
CA GLU A 37 15.10 -20.55 -4.79
C GLU A 37 15.43 -20.25 -3.32
N LEU A 38 14.66 -19.34 -2.73
CA LEU A 38 14.81 -18.91 -1.34
C LEU A 38 13.98 -19.82 -0.42
N TYR A 39 14.65 -20.66 0.36
CA TYR A 39 14.05 -21.45 1.43
C TYR A 39 14.26 -20.78 2.80
N PRO A 40 13.35 -21.00 3.77
CA PRO A 40 12.15 -21.83 3.68
C PRO A 40 10.99 -21.18 2.94
N VAL A 41 10.17 -22.01 2.27
CA VAL A 41 8.92 -21.60 1.64
C VAL A 41 7.76 -21.84 2.62
N ILE A 42 7.04 -20.78 2.99
CA ILE A 42 6.13 -20.78 4.16
C ILE A 42 4.87 -21.64 3.98
N HIS A 43 4.45 -21.89 2.74
CA HIS A 43 3.33 -22.78 2.46
C HIS A 43 3.69 -24.27 2.51
N GLU A 44 4.98 -24.63 2.52
CA GLU A 44 5.44 -26.02 2.61
C GLU A 44 5.28 -26.61 4.03
N ASN A 45 5.33 -27.94 4.13
CA ASN A 45 5.15 -28.63 5.41
C ASN A 45 6.37 -28.49 6.33
N ALA A 46 7.59 -28.50 5.80
CA ALA A 46 8.85 -28.45 6.56
C ALA A 46 9.47 -27.04 6.68
N TYR A 47 8.66 -25.98 6.55
CA TYR A 47 9.14 -24.59 6.51
C TYR A 47 9.92 -24.12 7.75
N HIS A 48 9.76 -24.79 8.89
CA HIS A 48 10.47 -24.44 10.13
C HIS A 48 11.96 -24.78 10.11
N TYR A 49 12.33 -25.85 9.41
CA TYR A 49 13.69 -26.40 9.40
C TYR A 49 14.38 -26.27 8.04
N GLY A 50 13.71 -25.67 7.05
CA GLY A 50 14.31 -25.41 5.74
C GLY A 50 14.50 -26.65 4.87
N GLY A 51 13.70 -27.71 5.05
CA GLY A 51 13.79 -28.91 4.21
C GLY A 51 13.50 -28.57 2.75
N LEU A 52 14.51 -28.68 1.89
CA LEU A 52 14.35 -28.42 0.46
C LEU A 52 13.59 -29.59 -0.15
N ARG A 53 12.57 -29.31 -0.95
CA ARG A 53 11.89 -30.30 -1.80
C ARG A 53 12.87 -31.09 -2.69
N PHE A 54 14.00 -30.49 -3.05
CA PHE A 54 15.10 -31.15 -3.77
C PHE A 54 15.76 -32.31 -3.02
N GLU A 55 15.55 -32.42 -1.71
CA GLU A 55 16.01 -33.58 -0.93
C GLU A 55 15.30 -34.86 -1.38
N SER A 56 14.12 -34.75 -2.01
CA SER A 56 13.40 -35.90 -2.55
C SER A 56 13.76 -36.17 -4.02
N LYS A 57 14.16 -37.42 -4.33
CA LYS A 57 14.62 -37.83 -5.68
C LYS A 57 13.59 -37.62 -6.80
N LYS A 58 12.29 -37.67 -6.48
CA LYS A 58 11.18 -37.46 -7.43
C LYS A 58 10.30 -36.28 -7.01
N TRP A 59 10.93 -35.19 -6.55
CA TRP A 59 10.23 -34.02 -6.03
C TRP A 59 9.18 -33.43 -6.98
N TRP A 60 9.40 -33.56 -8.30
CA TRP A 60 8.48 -33.06 -9.33
C TRP A 60 7.13 -33.80 -9.38
N LEU A 61 7.03 -34.98 -8.76
CA LEU A 61 5.78 -35.75 -8.62
C LEU A 61 5.07 -35.49 -7.28
N SER A 62 5.72 -34.83 -6.33
CA SER A 62 5.17 -34.63 -4.99
C SER A 62 4.00 -33.63 -5.02
N PRO A 63 2.91 -33.88 -4.26
CA PRO A 63 1.83 -32.91 -4.12
C PRO A 63 2.35 -31.63 -3.48
N ARG A 64 1.88 -30.48 -4.00
CA ARG A 64 2.32 -29.14 -3.57
C ARG A 64 1.20 -28.45 -2.79
N PRO A 65 1.09 -28.66 -1.47
CA PRO A 65 0.05 -28.01 -0.69
C PRO A 65 0.35 -26.52 -0.57
N ARG A 66 -0.49 -25.69 -1.20
CA ARG A 66 -0.46 -24.23 -1.00
C ARG A 66 -1.31 -23.86 0.21
N ARG A 67 -0.67 -23.68 1.37
CA ARG A 67 -1.34 -23.23 2.60
C ARG A 67 -1.47 -21.70 2.63
N LEU A 68 -2.41 -21.16 1.85
CA LEU A 68 -2.63 -19.72 1.69
C LEU A 68 -2.83 -18.98 3.02
N PHE A 69 -3.53 -19.58 3.97
CA PHE A 69 -3.75 -18.97 5.30
C PHE A 69 -2.45 -18.74 6.08
N ARG A 70 -1.49 -19.69 6.06
CA ARG A 70 -0.19 -19.52 6.72
C ARG A 70 0.61 -18.40 6.06
N ALA A 71 0.57 -18.41 4.73
CA ALA A 71 1.15 -17.40 3.88
C ALA A 71 0.60 -16.00 4.22
N LEU A 72 -0.72 -15.85 4.30
CA LEU A 72 -1.38 -14.60 4.69
C LEU A 72 -1.03 -14.18 6.12
N LYS A 73 -1.01 -15.11 7.08
CA LYS A 73 -0.64 -14.82 8.48
C LYS A 73 0.79 -14.29 8.60
N TYR A 74 1.74 -14.89 7.89
CA TYR A 74 3.12 -14.42 7.89
C TYR A 74 3.23 -13.04 7.22
N LEU A 75 2.52 -12.83 6.10
CA LEU A 75 2.45 -11.53 5.45
C LEU A 75 2.01 -10.46 6.42
N LEU A 76 0.85 -10.65 7.05
CA LEU A 76 0.26 -9.68 7.96
C LEU A 76 1.21 -9.37 9.13
N LYS A 77 1.90 -10.38 9.67
CA LYS A 77 2.91 -10.17 10.71
C LYS A 77 4.07 -9.29 10.21
N ASP A 78 4.66 -9.62 9.07
CA ASP A 78 5.78 -8.85 8.50
C ASP A 78 5.37 -7.45 8.02
N TYR A 79 4.11 -7.32 7.61
CA TYR A 79 3.55 -6.11 7.02
C TYR A 79 3.10 -5.10 8.07
N LEU A 80 2.53 -5.56 9.18
CA LEU A 80 2.09 -4.69 10.27
C LEU A 80 3.19 -4.47 11.31
N TYR A 81 3.95 -5.50 11.68
CA TYR A 81 4.84 -5.43 12.84
C TYR A 81 6.29 -5.04 12.52
N PHE A 82 6.76 -5.17 11.28
CA PHE A 82 8.13 -4.80 10.90
C PHE A 82 9.23 -5.43 11.79
N GLU A 83 9.13 -6.72 12.06
CA GLU A 83 9.98 -7.44 13.05
C GLU A 83 11.49 -7.21 12.84
N THR A 84 11.95 -7.16 11.59
CA THR A 84 13.36 -6.91 11.26
C THR A 84 13.83 -5.53 11.73
N TYR A 85 12.98 -4.52 11.64
CA TYR A 85 13.32 -3.17 12.09
C TYR A 85 13.32 -3.09 13.61
N LEU A 86 12.36 -3.74 14.28
CA LEU A 86 12.31 -3.80 15.73
C LEU A 86 13.59 -4.41 16.32
N LYS A 87 14.08 -5.51 15.74
CA LYS A 87 15.31 -6.17 16.19
C LYS A 87 16.57 -5.33 15.96
N LYS A 88 16.59 -4.51 14.91
CA LYS A 88 17.75 -3.71 14.52
C LYS A 88 17.81 -2.37 15.24
N ASP A 89 16.69 -1.67 15.33
CA ASP A 89 16.60 -0.33 15.90
C ASP A 89 15.17 -0.06 16.38
N MET A 90 14.95 -0.23 17.69
CA MET A 90 13.64 -0.07 18.32
C MET A 90 13.11 1.36 18.23
N ILE A 91 13.97 2.39 18.30
CA ILE A 91 13.56 3.79 18.22
C ILE A 91 13.10 4.11 16.80
N TYR A 92 13.88 3.73 15.79
CA TYR A 92 13.48 3.91 14.40
C TYR A 92 12.22 3.11 14.08
N TRP A 93 12.13 1.87 14.56
CA TRP A 93 10.94 1.04 14.43
C TRP A 93 9.69 1.71 15.02
N PHE A 94 9.77 2.27 16.23
CA PHE A 94 8.63 2.87 16.90
C PHE A 94 8.02 4.00 16.06
N PHE A 95 8.83 4.96 15.60
CA PHE A 95 8.35 6.06 14.77
C PHE A 95 7.93 5.61 13.36
N LEU A 96 8.62 4.60 12.80
CA LEU A 96 8.24 4.00 11.52
C LEU A 96 6.86 3.34 11.63
N TYR A 97 6.64 2.54 12.66
CA TYR A 97 5.38 1.86 12.94
C TYR A 97 4.27 2.88 13.16
N LEU A 98 4.52 3.92 13.96
CA LEU A 98 3.55 4.97 14.23
C LEU A 98 3.11 5.71 12.95
N SER A 99 4.07 6.07 12.08
CA SER A 99 3.79 6.68 10.77
C SER A 99 2.98 5.75 9.86
N HIS A 100 3.31 4.46 9.82
CA HIS A 100 2.55 3.48 9.02
C HIS A 100 1.13 3.28 9.55
N MET A 101 0.98 3.13 10.87
CA MET A 101 -0.34 2.99 11.49
C MET A 101 -1.19 4.24 11.25
N GLY A 102 -0.60 5.44 11.32
CA GLY A 102 -1.29 6.68 10.96
C GLY A 102 -1.81 6.68 9.54
N PHE A 103 -0.98 6.27 8.57
CA PHE A 103 -1.40 6.15 7.18
C PHE A 103 -2.49 5.09 6.95
N ILE A 104 -2.34 3.90 7.54
CA ILE A 104 -3.33 2.81 7.42
C ILE A 104 -4.67 3.23 8.03
N LEU A 105 -4.65 3.84 9.22
CA LEU A 105 -5.86 4.31 9.89
C LEU A 105 -6.50 5.48 9.15
N LEU A 106 -5.73 6.34 8.48
CA LEU A 106 -6.28 7.40 7.64
C LEU A 106 -7.03 6.84 6.42
N MET A 107 -6.48 5.82 5.76
CA MET A 107 -7.21 5.11 4.69
C MET A 107 -8.46 4.42 5.21
N PHE A 108 -8.38 3.77 6.37
CA PHE A 108 -9.53 3.11 6.99
C PHE A 108 -10.60 4.13 7.39
N PHE A 109 -10.21 5.25 8.00
CA PHE A 109 -11.09 6.39 8.31
C PHE A 109 -11.85 6.85 7.06
N GLN A 110 -11.13 7.05 5.94
CA GLN A 110 -11.73 7.46 4.68
C GLN A 110 -12.82 6.50 4.20
N VAL A 111 -12.54 5.20 4.22
CA VAL A 111 -13.50 4.16 3.81
C VAL A 111 -14.71 4.14 4.76
N VAL A 112 -14.47 4.21 6.07
CA VAL A 112 -15.54 4.19 7.08
C VAL A 112 -16.42 5.43 6.99
N THR A 113 -15.87 6.63 6.72
CA THR A 113 -16.67 7.84 6.50
C THR A 113 -17.55 7.71 5.26
N ILE A 114 -17.01 7.17 4.15
CA ILE A 114 -17.79 6.92 2.93
C ILE A 114 -18.93 5.92 3.20
N LEU A 115 -18.64 4.82 3.90
CA LEU A 115 -19.67 3.86 4.31
C LEU A 115 -20.73 4.52 5.22
N GLY A 116 -20.31 5.38 6.14
CA GLY A 116 -21.22 6.17 6.98
C GLY A 116 -22.15 7.05 6.16
N ALA A 117 -21.64 7.72 5.12
CA ALA A 117 -22.47 8.53 4.22
C ALA A 117 -23.48 7.66 3.47
N ILE A 118 -23.08 6.49 2.98
CA ILE A 118 -24.00 5.54 2.33
C ILE A 118 -25.09 5.08 3.29
N LEU A 119 -24.75 4.75 4.55
CA LEU A 119 -25.74 4.37 5.57
C LEU A 119 -26.73 5.51 5.85
N SER A 120 -26.24 6.75 6.04
CA SER A 120 -27.11 7.92 6.22
C SER A 120 -28.11 8.08 5.06
N LEU A 121 -27.67 7.91 3.82
CA LEU A 121 -28.53 8.02 2.63
C LEU A 121 -29.60 6.93 2.55
N ASN A 122 -29.37 5.78 3.20
CA ASN A 122 -30.35 4.70 3.33
C ASN A 122 -31.23 4.85 4.59
N GLY A 123 -31.22 6.02 5.24
CA GLY A 123 -32.04 6.31 6.43
C GLY A 123 -31.48 5.74 7.73
N ILE A 124 -30.25 5.21 7.74
CA ILE A 124 -29.59 4.72 8.95
C ILE A 124 -28.84 5.88 9.60
N GLN A 125 -29.29 6.29 10.78
CA GLN A 125 -28.64 7.32 11.59
C GLN A 125 -27.23 6.85 12.01
N VAL A 126 -26.20 7.67 11.76
CA VAL A 126 -24.80 7.37 12.11
C VAL A 126 -24.33 8.36 13.18
N ASP A 127 -24.64 8.06 14.44
CA ASP A 127 -24.16 8.81 15.59
C ASP A 127 -24.14 7.95 16.86
N ARG A 128 -23.77 8.58 17.98
CA ARG A 128 -23.68 7.92 19.28
C ARG A 128 -25.01 7.32 19.76
N SER A 129 -26.12 7.92 19.37
CA SER A 129 -27.49 7.53 19.74
C SER A 129 -28.17 6.65 18.70
N SER A 130 -27.44 6.19 17.67
CA SER A 130 -28.01 5.36 16.60
C SER A 130 -28.74 4.14 17.18
N PRO A 131 -30.02 3.93 16.82
CA PRO A 131 -30.75 2.73 17.20
C PRO A 131 -30.25 1.48 16.44
N PHE A 132 -29.57 1.67 15.31
CA PHE A 132 -29.00 0.60 14.50
C PHE A 132 -27.56 0.29 14.91
N LEU A 133 -27.24 -1.00 15.10
CA LEU A 133 -25.88 -1.46 15.39
C LEU A 133 -24.88 -1.01 14.31
N SER A 134 -25.28 -1.05 13.04
CA SER A 134 -24.44 -0.63 11.91
C SER A 134 -24.07 0.86 11.99
N GLY A 135 -25.04 1.74 12.28
CA GLY A 135 -24.82 3.18 12.44
C GLY A 135 -23.92 3.50 13.62
N TRP A 136 -24.14 2.85 14.77
CA TRP A 136 -23.31 3.01 15.96
C TRP A 136 -21.87 2.52 15.76
N LEU A 137 -21.71 1.34 15.14
CA LEU A 137 -20.39 0.75 14.88
C LEU A 137 -19.57 1.62 13.93
N VAL A 138 -20.18 2.08 12.83
CA VAL A 138 -19.52 2.98 11.87
C VAL A 138 -19.16 4.30 12.52
N TYR A 139 -20.03 4.86 13.36
CA TYR A 139 -19.70 6.03 14.16
C TYR A 139 -18.44 5.80 15.01
N ILE A 140 -18.38 4.76 15.84
CA ILE A 140 -17.21 4.50 16.69
C ILE A 140 -15.94 4.28 15.87
N LEU A 141 -16.02 3.49 14.79
CA LEU A 141 -14.87 3.22 13.94
C LEU A 141 -14.35 4.49 13.27
N MET A 142 -15.24 5.37 12.80
CA MET A 142 -14.88 6.67 12.21
C MET A 142 -14.14 7.54 13.23
N GLN A 143 -14.66 7.59 14.46
CA GLN A 143 -14.10 8.41 15.55
C GLN A 143 -12.71 7.92 15.95
N PHE A 144 -12.59 6.63 16.22
CA PHE A 144 -11.33 6.01 16.63
C PHE A 144 -10.27 6.11 15.53
N SER A 145 -10.63 5.75 14.30
CA SER A 145 -9.70 5.78 13.17
C SER A 145 -9.25 7.19 12.83
N GLY A 146 -10.16 8.17 12.77
CA GLY A 146 -9.83 9.56 12.52
C GLY A 146 -8.87 10.11 13.57
N PHE A 147 -9.26 10.07 14.85
CA PHE A 147 -8.46 10.61 15.95
C PHE A 147 -7.07 9.95 16.05
N ILE A 148 -7.00 8.62 16.08
CA ILE A 148 -5.73 7.91 16.20
C ILE A 148 -4.88 8.10 14.96
N SER A 149 -5.46 8.14 13.75
CA SER A 149 -4.69 8.39 12.52
C SER A 149 -3.97 9.73 12.55
N PHE A 150 -4.61 10.78 13.06
CA PHE A 150 -4.01 12.11 13.11
C PHE A 150 -2.92 12.21 14.16
N LEU A 151 -3.13 11.68 15.37
CA LEU A 151 -2.11 11.67 16.42
C LEU A 151 -0.86 10.89 15.99
N THR A 152 -1.06 9.67 15.49
CA THR A 152 0.03 8.80 15.06
C THR A 152 0.69 9.32 13.78
N GLY A 153 -0.08 9.94 12.89
CA GLY A 153 0.42 10.64 11.70
C GLY A 153 1.35 11.80 12.04
N ILE A 154 0.99 12.65 12.99
CA ILE A 154 1.86 13.76 13.44
C ILE A 154 3.12 13.21 14.11
N ALA A 155 2.95 12.40 15.17
CA ALA A 155 4.07 11.91 15.98
C ALA A 155 5.04 11.03 15.17
N GLY A 156 4.51 10.12 14.34
CA GLY A 156 5.31 9.21 13.52
C GLY A 156 6.11 9.95 12.44
N ASN A 157 5.47 10.84 11.69
CA ASN A 157 6.15 11.57 10.62
C ASN A 157 7.14 12.62 11.17
N LEU A 158 6.82 13.27 12.29
CA LEU A 158 7.76 14.19 12.95
C LEU A 158 9.00 13.44 13.47
N GLY A 159 8.80 12.29 14.13
CA GLY A 159 9.89 11.45 14.61
C GLY A 159 10.78 10.94 13.47
N LEU A 160 10.19 10.44 12.38
CA LEU A 160 10.94 10.02 11.19
C LEU A 160 11.70 11.17 10.54
N PHE A 161 11.11 12.37 10.48
CA PHE A 161 11.77 13.56 9.98
C PHE A 161 13.01 13.90 10.81
N ILE A 162 12.87 13.94 12.14
CA ILE A 162 13.98 14.22 13.05
C ILE A 162 15.08 13.16 12.90
N LEU A 163 14.74 11.88 12.96
CA LEU A 163 15.70 10.78 12.85
C LEU A 163 16.48 10.81 11.53
N ARG A 164 15.80 11.10 10.40
CA ARG A 164 16.44 11.19 9.08
C ARG A 164 17.25 12.47 8.87
N ARG A 165 17.12 13.47 9.74
CA ARG A 165 17.96 14.68 9.73
C ARG A 165 19.18 14.53 10.62
N THR A 166 19.02 13.89 11.78
CA THR A 166 20.06 13.79 12.80
C THR A 166 20.99 12.60 12.59
N ARG A 167 20.48 11.48 12.05
CA ARG A 167 21.29 10.27 11.88
C ARG A 167 21.86 10.14 10.47
N LEU A 168 23.18 10.06 10.38
CA LEU A 168 23.91 10.06 9.10
C LEU A 168 23.58 8.83 8.24
N ASP A 169 23.47 7.66 8.86
CA ASP A 169 23.13 6.39 8.23
C ASP A 169 21.76 6.40 7.53
N LEU A 170 20.81 7.19 8.04
CA LEU A 170 19.50 7.37 7.43
C LEU A 170 19.47 8.54 6.43
N ARG A 171 20.20 9.62 6.72
CA ARG A 171 20.20 10.85 5.92
C ARG A 171 20.67 10.61 4.49
N ILE A 172 21.71 9.81 4.30
CA ILE A 172 22.28 9.51 2.97
C ILE A 172 21.30 8.82 2.02
N TYR A 173 20.28 8.12 2.55
CA TYR A 173 19.25 7.45 1.74
C TYR A 173 17.93 8.23 1.67
N THR A 174 17.89 9.45 2.21
CA THR A 174 16.67 10.27 2.26
C THR A 174 16.66 11.26 1.10
N THR A 175 15.67 11.14 0.22
CA THR A 175 15.50 12.09 -0.90
C THR A 175 14.69 13.32 -0.48
N PRO A 176 14.80 14.46 -1.18
CA PRO A 176 13.97 15.64 -0.92
C PRO A 176 12.47 15.35 -0.92
N LEU A 177 12.02 14.47 -1.83
CA LEU A 177 10.63 14.01 -1.91
C LEU A 177 10.16 13.31 -0.63
N MET A 178 11.05 12.61 0.09
CA MET A 178 10.71 11.99 1.36
C MET A 178 10.48 13.03 2.45
N TYR A 179 11.30 14.08 2.52
CA TYR A 179 11.09 15.18 3.47
C TYR A 179 9.79 15.93 3.20
N PHE A 180 9.48 16.21 1.93
CA PHE A 180 8.18 16.75 1.55
C PHE A 180 7.04 15.83 1.98
N GLY A 181 7.18 14.52 1.76
CA GLY A 181 6.21 13.53 2.23
C GLY A 181 5.92 13.62 3.73
N TYR A 182 6.95 13.71 4.57
CA TYR A 182 6.76 13.85 6.02
C TYR A 182 5.99 15.12 6.39
N TRP A 183 6.41 16.27 5.87
CA TRP A 183 5.72 17.54 6.14
C TRP A 183 4.28 17.55 5.62
N PHE A 184 4.05 16.99 4.43
CA PHE A 184 2.73 16.87 3.86
C PHE A 184 1.80 16.04 4.76
N HIS A 185 2.26 14.90 5.27
CA HIS A 185 1.46 14.06 6.16
C HIS A 185 1.25 14.72 7.53
N ILE A 186 2.25 15.41 8.08
CA ILE A 186 2.09 16.19 9.31
C ILE A 186 1.03 17.27 9.13
N LEU A 187 1.09 18.04 8.04
CA LEU A 187 0.12 19.11 7.74
C LEU A 187 -1.29 18.55 7.54
N LEU A 188 -1.42 17.45 6.80
CA LEU A 188 -2.69 16.77 6.59
C LEU A 188 -3.30 16.28 7.91
N SER A 189 -2.51 15.58 8.73
CA SER A 189 -2.95 15.10 10.03
C SER A 189 -3.28 16.23 10.99
N PHE A 190 -2.52 17.32 10.97
CA PHE A 190 -2.80 18.50 11.79
C PHE A 190 -4.09 19.19 11.37
N ALA A 191 -4.33 19.38 10.07
CA ALA A 191 -5.57 19.93 9.55
C ALA A 191 -6.79 19.08 9.94
N GLY A 192 -6.66 17.75 9.87
CA GLY A 192 -7.71 16.82 10.27
C GLY A 192 -8.00 16.85 11.77
N PHE A 193 -6.94 16.88 12.59
CA PHE A 193 -7.07 17.02 14.04
C PHE A 193 -7.74 18.33 14.44
N PHE A 194 -7.33 19.44 13.81
CA PHE A 194 -7.90 20.75 14.05
C PHE A 194 -9.37 20.81 13.63
N ALA A 195 -9.72 20.27 12.46
CA ALA A 195 -11.11 20.16 12.03
C ALA A 195 -11.98 19.30 12.97
N TRP A 196 -11.41 18.22 13.52
CA TRP A 196 -12.09 17.41 14.53
C TRP A 196 -12.33 18.17 15.84
N PHE A 197 -11.33 18.93 16.31
CA PHE A 197 -11.37 19.66 17.58
C PHE A 197 -12.41 20.80 17.57
N TYR A 198 -12.51 21.55 16.47
CA TYR A 198 -13.38 22.74 16.40
C TYR A 198 -14.84 22.43 16.00
N GLU A 199 -15.10 21.31 15.33
CA GLU A 199 -16.43 21.00 14.75
C GLU A 199 -17.23 19.99 15.61
N GLY A 200 -16.90 19.83 16.89
CA GLY A 200 -17.71 19.03 17.83
C GLY A 200 -17.34 17.55 17.94
N TYR A 201 -16.13 17.19 17.52
CA TYR A 201 -15.52 15.87 17.76
C TYR A 201 -16.21 14.67 17.09
N ASP A 202 -17.10 14.83 16.09
CA ASP A 202 -17.93 13.74 15.56
C ASP A 202 -17.77 13.40 14.06
N PHE A 203 -16.93 14.16 13.34
CA PHE A 203 -16.75 14.08 11.88
C PHE A 203 -18.05 14.10 11.06
N SER A 204 -19.17 14.55 11.64
CA SER A 204 -20.48 14.56 10.97
C SER A 204 -20.46 15.48 9.74
N TRP A 205 -19.73 16.60 9.81
CA TRP A 205 -19.51 17.50 8.68
C TRP A 205 -18.83 16.80 7.50
N TYR A 206 -17.85 15.92 7.78
CA TYR A 206 -17.10 15.22 6.74
C TYR A 206 -17.95 14.12 6.12
N ARG A 207 -18.75 13.42 6.92
CA ARG A 207 -19.77 12.49 6.41
C ARG A 207 -20.80 13.20 5.53
N LYS A 208 -21.35 14.34 5.97
CA LYS A 208 -22.29 15.16 5.18
C LYS A 208 -21.68 15.69 3.89
N PHE A 209 -20.37 15.96 3.86
CA PHE A 209 -19.66 16.29 2.64
C PHE A 209 -19.73 15.12 1.64
N TRP A 210 -19.48 13.88 2.08
CA TRP A 210 -19.62 12.68 1.25
C TRP A 210 -21.06 12.42 0.80
N GLU A 211 -22.05 12.61 1.67
CA GLU A 211 -23.48 12.55 1.31
C GLU A 211 -23.82 13.54 0.19
N GLY A 212 -23.28 14.77 0.28
CA GLY A 212 -23.43 15.80 -0.74
C GLY A 212 -22.77 15.45 -2.08
N LEU A 213 -21.65 14.71 -2.07
CA LEU A 213 -21.05 14.17 -3.29
C LEU A 213 -21.93 13.09 -3.93
N PHE A 214 -22.53 12.19 -3.17
CA PHE A 214 -23.40 11.16 -3.77
C PHE A 214 -24.72 11.72 -4.30
N THR A 215 -25.25 12.74 -3.64
CA THR A 215 -26.55 13.35 -4.00
C THR A 215 -26.42 14.55 -4.95
N LEU A 216 -25.20 14.95 -5.31
CA LEU A 216 -24.90 16.18 -6.07
C LEU A 216 -25.46 17.45 -5.40
N LYS A 217 -25.64 17.42 -4.08
CA LYS A 217 -26.10 18.55 -3.25
C LYS A 217 -24.97 18.98 -2.32
N PHE A 218 -24.10 19.85 -2.82
CA PHE A 218 -22.85 20.19 -2.11
C PHE A 218 -23.09 21.10 -0.91
N THR A 219 -22.73 20.59 0.27
CA THR A 219 -22.78 21.32 1.54
C THR A 219 -21.69 22.38 1.63
N SER A 220 -21.99 23.52 2.26
CA SER A 220 -20.99 24.53 2.59
C SER A 220 -20.06 24.07 3.68
N LEU A 221 -18.76 24.19 3.44
CA LEU A 221 -17.72 23.89 4.41
C LEU A 221 -17.11 25.18 4.97
N THR A 222 -16.75 25.14 6.25
CA THR A 222 -15.87 26.14 6.86
C THR A 222 -14.50 26.11 6.16
N LEU A 223 -13.74 27.20 6.25
CA LEU A 223 -12.42 27.28 5.61
C LEU A 223 -11.47 26.17 6.10
N CYS A 224 -11.54 25.84 7.40
CA CYS A 224 -10.79 24.75 8.00
C CYS A 224 -11.12 23.39 7.35
N ASN A 225 -12.41 23.06 7.28
CA ASN A 225 -12.87 21.79 6.71
C ASN A 225 -12.56 21.69 5.23
N ALA A 226 -12.73 22.80 4.50
CA ALA A 226 -12.35 22.92 3.09
C ALA A 226 -10.85 22.65 2.89
N PHE A 227 -9.99 23.18 3.76
CA PHE A 227 -8.55 22.96 3.69
C PHE A 227 -8.18 21.49 3.94
N PHE A 228 -8.79 20.83 4.93
CA PHE A 228 -8.59 19.40 5.14
C PHE A 228 -9.03 18.56 3.93
N VAL A 229 -10.22 18.81 3.38
CA VAL A 229 -10.73 18.12 2.19
C VAL A 229 -9.80 18.33 1.00
N PHE A 230 -9.30 19.55 0.81
CA PHE A 230 -8.34 19.87 -0.23
C PHE A 230 -7.03 19.08 -0.06
N LEU A 231 -6.48 19.03 1.15
CA LEU A 231 -5.27 18.25 1.42
C LEU A 231 -5.50 16.75 1.24
N MET A 232 -6.67 16.22 1.62
CA MET A 232 -7.04 14.82 1.36
C MET A 232 -7.09 14.50 -0.14
N ALA A 233 -7.73 15.37 -0.94
CA ALA A 233 -7.76 15.20 -2.39
C ALA A 233 -6.35 15.31 -3.00
N LEU A 234 -5.54 16.27 -2.54
CA LEU A 234 -4.15 16.42 -2.97
C LEU A 234 -3.29 15.21 -2.58
N HIS A 235 -3.55 14.59 -1.42
CA HIS A 235 -2.88 13.37 -0.97
C HIS A 235 -3.11 12.22 -1.95
N LEU A 236 -4.36 12.03 -2.40
CA LEU A 236 -4.70 11.00 -3.38
C LEU A 236 -3.96 11.20 -4.71
N ILE A 237 -3.84 12.46 -5.17
CA ILE A 237 -3.08 12.80 -6.38
C ILE A 237 -1.58 12.58 -6.17
N TYR A 238 -1.07 12.92 -4.99
CA TYR A 238 0.35 12.78 -4.65
C TYR A 238 0.79 11.31 -4.54
N LEU A 239 -0.07 10.45 -3.98
CA LEU A 239 0.24 9.07 -3.62
C LEU A 239 0.89 8.24 -4.75
N PRO A 240 0.39 8.24 -6.00
CA PRO A 240 1.03 7.58 -7.12
C PRO A 240 2.48 7.99 -7.37
N PHE A 241 2.89 9.21 -7.04
CA PHE A 241 4.26 9.68 -7.27
C PHE A 241 5.22 9.30 -6.14
N THR A 242 4.71 8.70 -5.07
CA THR A 242 5.51 8.31 -3.91
C THR A 242 6.00 6.87 -3.99
N ARG A 243 6.91 6.52 -3.07
CA ARG A 243 7.28 5.13 -2.81
C ARG A 243 6.17 4.34 -2.10
N ALA A 244 5.06 4.98 -1.72
CA ALA A 244 3.99 4.33 -0.96
C ALA A 244 3.32 3.20 -1.72
N ILE A 245 3.37 3.15 -3.07
CA ILE A 245 2.77 2.04 -3.83
C ILE A 245 3.22 0.63 -3.38
N HIS A 246 4.35 0.52 -2.66
CA HIS A 246 4.75 -0.71 -2.00
C HIS A 246 3.64 -1.32 -1.14
N TYR A 247 2.68 -0.54 -0.62
CA TYR A 247 1.59 -1.12 0.16
C TYR A 247 0.64 -1.99 -0.70
N ILE A 248 0.53 -1.71 -2.00
CA ILE A 248 -0.19 -2.54 -2.97
C ILE A 248 0.76 -3.59 -3.55
N THR A 249 1.92 -3.15 -4.04
CA THR A 249 2.81 -4.02 -4.82
C THR A 249 3.51 -5.06 -3.97
N ARG A 250 3.68 -4.84 -2.65
CA ARG A 250 4.22 -5.85 -1.74
C ARG A 250 3.29 -7.04 -1.59
N LEU A 251 1.96 -6.87 -1.65
CA LEU A 251 1.03 -8.01 -1.65
C LEU A 251 1.27 -8.88 -2.89
N PHE A 252 1.30 -8.27 -4.08
CA PHE A 252 1.59 -8.98 -5.34
C PHE A 252 2.98 -9.62 -5.33
N ALA A 253 4.02 -8.85 -5.02
CA ALA A 253 5.39 -9.33 -4.98
C ALA A 253 5.57 -10.48 -4.00
N PHE A 254 4.78 -10.52 -2.94
CA PHE A 254 4.92 -11.58 -1.95
C PHE A 254 4.35 -12.92 -2.43
N PHE A 255 3.14 -12.91 -3.02
CA PHE A 255 2.53 -14.13 -3.55
C PHE A 255 3.09 -14.55 -4.92
N MET A 256 3.37 -13.58 -5.79
CA MET A 256 3.78 -13.83 -7.18
C MET A 256 5.28 -13.75 -7.41
N ILE A 257 6.08 -13.40 -6.40
CA ILE A 257 7.55 -13.36 -6.53
C ILE A 257 8.18 -14.12 -5.37
N ARG A 258 8.06 -13.63 -4.14
CA ARG A 258 8.80 -14.16 -2.98
C ARG A 258 8.53 -15.63 -2.70
N TRP A 259 7.30 -16.09 -2.93
CA TRP A 259 6.90 -17.48 -2.74
C TRP A 259 6.44 -18.17 -4.00
N ASP A 260 6.75 -17.59 -5.17
CA ASP A 260 6.51 -18.30 -6.41
C ASP A 260 7.54 -19.42 -6.57
N ASP A 261 7.11 -20.64 -6.28
CA ASP A 261 7.87 -21.89 -6.34
C ASP A 261 7.40 -22.81 -7.48
N GLU A 262 6.74 -22.23 -8.49
CA GLU A 262 6.24 -22.95 -9.65
C GLU A 262 7.41 -23.48 -10.50
N PRO A 263 7.54 -24.82 -10.66
CA PRO A 263 8.58 -25.39 -11.48
C PRO A 263 8.26 -25.17 -12.96
N ASN A 264 9.28 -24.91 -13.76
CA ASN A 264 9.15 -24.92 -15.21
C ASN A 264 8.97 -26.36 -15.72
N ILE A 265 7.77 -26.70 -16.18
CA ILE A 265 7.42 -28.01 -16.76
C ILE A 265 7.20 -27.84 -18.27
N LYS A 266 7.59 -28.84 -19.06
CA LYS A 266 7.33 -28.86 -20.50
C LYS A 266 5.83 -28.68 -20.81
N GLY A 267 5.50 -27.78 -21.73
CA GLY A 267 4.15 -27.40 -22.13
C GLY A 267 3.44 -26.44 -21.19
N SER A 268 4.06 -26.04 -20.07
CA SER A 268 3.45 -25.12 -19.10
C SER A 268 3.37 -23.68 -19.62
N GLU A 269 2.47 -22.89 -19.02
CA GLU A 269 2.39 -21.46 -19.31
C GLU A 269 3.68 -20.72 -18.93
N LEU A 270 4.36 -21.18 -17.88
CA LEU A 270 5.66 -20.68 -17.47
C LEU A 270 6.72 -20.88 -18.58
N GLU A 271 6.77 -22.07 -19.20
CA GLU A 271 7.70 -22.35 -20.30
C GLU A 271 7.45 -21.45 -21.51
N LYS A 272 6.17 -21.21 -21.86
CA LYS A 272 5.79 -20.32 -22.97
C LYS A 272 6.27 -18.90 -22.71
N ARG A 273 5.95 -18.33 -21.55
CA ARG A 273 6.37 -16.98 -21.16
C ARG A 273 7.89 -16.83 -21.08
N LEU A 274 8.61 -17.86 -20.63
CA LEU A 274 10.08 -17.87 -20.65
C LEU A 274 10.61 -17.86 -22.09
N THR A 275 10.03 -18.67 -22.97
CA THR A 275 10.41 -18.72 -24.38
C THR A 275 10.19 -17.38 -25.09
N GLU A 276 9.08 -16.70 -24.80
CA GLU A 276 8.81 -15.33 -25.28
C GLU A 276 9.88 -14.35 -24.80
N GLN A 277 10.28 -14.43 -23.53
CA GLN A 277 11.30 -13.55 -22.94
C GLN A 277 12.71 -13.80 -23.47
N LEU A 278 13.04 -15.04 -23.85
CA LEU A 278 14.30 -15.36 -24.51
C LEU A 278 14.42 -14.68 -25.89
N ASN A 279 13.31 -14.29 -26.51
CA ASN A 279 13.32 -13.53 -27.76
C ASN A 279 13.47 -12.01 -27.55
N TYR A 280 13.56 -11.53 -26.31
CA TYR A 280 13.81 -10.11 -26.06
C TYR A 280 15.20 -9.70 -26.51
N ARG A 281 15.27 -8.56 -27.21
CA ARG A 281 16.53 -7.97 -27.69
C ARG A 281 17.28 -7.27 -26.57
N ILE A 282 18.59 -7.44 -26.55
CA ILE A 282 19.47 -6.82 -25.59
C ILE A 282 19.88 -5.44 -26.11
N ASN A 283 19.55 -4.38 -25.35
CA ASN A 283 19.77 -2.98 -25.75
C ASN A 283 20.98 -2.32 -25.07
N TRP A 284 21.71 -3.06 -24.22
CA TRP A 284 22.92 -2.61 -23.54
C TRP A 284 24.15 -3.37 -24.06
N SER A 285 25.35 -2.85 -23.79
CA SER A 285 26.61 -3.37 -24.30
C SER A 285 27.59 -3.73 -23.18
N ALA A 286 28.23 -4.88 -23.29
CA ALA A 286 29.37 -5.30 -22.48
C ALA A 286 30.26 -6.23 -23.32
N PRO A 287 31.54 -6.45 -22.93
CA PRO A 287 32.47 -7.25 -23.72
C PRO A 287 32.00 -8.67 -24.06
N HIS A 288 31.14 -9.26 -23.23
CA HIS A 288 30.61 -10.63 -23.36
C HIS A 288 29.14 -10.66 -23.87
N ILE A 289 28.62 -9.53 -24.36
CA ILE A 289 27.20 -9.38 -24.74
C ILE A 289 27.11 -8.84 -26.15
N MET A 290 26.40 -9.57 -27.01
CA MET A 290 26.14 -9.13 -28.38
C MET A 290 24.92 -8.22 -28.40
N THR A 291 25.15 -6.91 -28.32
CA THR A 291 24.08 -5.90 -28.36
C THR A 291 23.26 -6.01 -29.64
N GLY A 292 21.93 -5.84 -29.53
CA GLY A 292 20.99 -5.93 -30.64
C GLY A 292 20.47 -7.35 -30.93
N LYS A 293 21.17 -8.40 -30.50
CA LYS A 293 20.71 -9.79 -30.60
C LYS A 293 19.74 -10.15 -29.46
N THR A 294 19.04 -11.27 -29.60
CA THR A 294 18.14 -11.81 -28.56
C THR A 294 18.92 -12.56 -27.48
N TRP A 295 18.29 -12.82 -26.32
CA TRP A 295 18.88 -13.70 -25.31
C TRP A 295 19.14 -15.11 -25.82
N LYS A 296 18.28 -15.62 -26.70
CA LYS A 296 18.46 -16.93 -27.35
C LYS A 296 19.75 -16.98 -28.17
N ASP A 297 20.03 -15.94 -28.94
CA ASP A 297 21.23 -15.88 -29.78
C ASP A 297 22.52 -15.85 -28.95
N GLN A 298 22.50 -15.21 -27.77
CA GLN A 298 23.68 -15.17 -26.89
C GLN A 298 24.16 -16.55 -26.44
N VAL A 299 23.22 -17.48 -26.23
CA VAL A 299 23.51 -18.83 -25.71
C VAL A 299 24.03 -19.73 -26.84
N GLN A 300 23.57 -19.52 -28.07
CA GLN A 300 23.91 -20.39 -29.20
C GLN A 300 25.29 -20.11 -29.79
N GLU A 301 25.87 -18.93 -29.56
CA GLU A 301 27.20 -18.57 -30.11
C GLU A 301 28.33 -18.68 -29.07
N ASN A 302 28.02 -18.79 -27.78
CA ASN A 302 29.01 -18.93 -26.69
C ASN A 302 29.09 -20.35 -26.11
N GLY A 303 28.32 -21.31 -26.65
CA GLY A 303 28.38 -22.74 -26.31
C GLY A 303 29.02 -23.54 -27.43
#